data_AF-A0A9D6WEN5-F1
#
_entry.id   AF-A0A9D6WEN5-F1
#
_cell.length_a   1.000
_cell.length_b   1.000
_cell.length_c   1.000
_cell.angle_alpha   90.00
_cell.angle_beta   90.00
_cell.angle_gamma   90.00
#
_symmetry.space_group_name_H-M   'P 1'
#
loop_
_entity.id
_entity.type
_entity.pdbx_description
1 polymer ?
#
loop_
_entity_poly.entity_id
_entity_poly.type
_entity_poly.pdbx_seq_one_letter_code
_entity_poly.pdbx_strand_id
1 'polypeptide(L)'
;MHTRRLILAALWSAAACAGEDAAPAAAAPTLEGTPEPAYASCAAFYFTSANGKSMKEYDDLYRAGEDTLNAAKKELGRDAGERAMETASGQMMKAINHNWRFVDALGTKYRMPCAEFHERAKAVTAE
;
A
#
# COMPACT_ATOMS: atom_id res chain seq x y z
N MET A 1 -34.86 -36.18 -57.06
CA MET A 1 -34.26 -37.43 -56.56
C MET A 1 -32.84 -37.09 -56.09
N HIS A 2 -32.66 -36.78 -54.80
CA HIS A 2 -31.98 -37.61 -53.81
C HIS A 2 -30.49 -37.86 -54.07
N THR A 3 -29.62 -37.08 -53.43
CA THR A 3 -28.34 -37.61 -52.90
C THR A 3 -27.96 -36.88 -51.61
N ARG A 4 -27.63 -37.68 -50.60
CA ARG A 4 -27.42 -37.36 -49.18
C ARG A 4 -25.95 -37.08 -48.89
N ARG A 5 -25.74 -36.23 -47.87
CA ARG A 5 -24.69 -36.23 -46.83
C ARG A 5 -23.24 -35.97 -47.26
N LEU A 6 -22.63 -34.96 -46.63
CA LEU A 6 -21.48 -35.15 -45.73
C LEU A 6 -21.33 -33.94 -44.79
N ILE A 7 -21.33 -34.23 -43.50
CA ILE A 7 -21.01 -33.33 -42.39
C ILE A 7 -19.48 -33.30 -42.29
N LEU A 8 -18.88 -32.12 -42.23
CA LEU A 8 -17.57 -31.95 -41.61
C LEU A 8 -17.52 -30.61 -40.86
N ALA A 9 -17.56 -30.73 -39.55
CA ALA A 9 -17.14 -29.70 -38.62
C ALA A 9 -15.63 -29.51 -38.79
N ALA A 10 -15.20 -28.30 -39.12
CA ALA A 10 -13.80 -27.91 -39.06
C ALA A 10 -13.55 -27.17 -37.75
N LEU A 11 -12.75 -27.83 -36.92
CA LEU A 11 -12.37 -27.48 -35.57
C LEU A 11 -11.68 -26.12 -35.47
N TRP A 12 -12.09 -25.35 -34.47
CA TRP A 12 -11.32 -24.25 -33.89
C TRP A 12 -9.93 -24.76 -33.48
N SER A 13 -8.88 -24.21 -34.08
CA SER A 13 -7.51 -24.36 -33.58
C SER A 13 -7.13 -23.10 -32.81
N ALA A 14 -7.33 -23.14 -31.50
CA ALA A 14 -6.64 -22.28 -30.55
C ALA A 14 -5.45 -23.08 -30.01
N ALA A 15 -4.25 -22.83 -30.53
CA ALA A 15 -3.03 -23.34 -29.95
C ALA A 15 -1.84 -22.44 -30.30
N ALA A 16 -0.97 -22.27 -29.31
CA ALA A 16 0.40 -21.76 -29.38
C ALA A 16 0.61 -20.25 -29.28
N CYS A 17 0.40 -19.71 -28.08
CA CYS A 17 1.38 -18.84 -27.42
C CYS A 17 1.56 -19.38 -25.99
N ALA A 18 2.22 -20.53 -25.89
CA ALA A 18 2.73 -21.07 -24.63
C ALA A 18 4.25 -20.99 -24.73
N GLY A 19 4.85 -20.08 -23.96
CA GLY A 19 6.29 -19.90 -23.97
C GLY A 19 6.71 -18.56 -23.40
N GLU A 20 6.33 -18.28 -22.16
CA GLU A 20 7.06 -17.39 -21.25
C GLU A 20 6.59 -17.75 -19.85
N ASP A 21 7.52 -18.12 -18.97
CA ASP A 21 7.32 -18.39 -17.56
C ASP A 21 6.57 -17.22 -16.89
N ALA A 22 5.23 -17.29 -16.87
CA ALA A 22 4.43 -16.47 -15.99
C ALA A 22 4.70 -16.97 -14.58
N ALA A 23 5.72 -16.39 -13.93
CA ALA A 23 5.90 -16.47 -12.50
C ALA A 23 4.52 -16.25 -11.85
N PRO A 24 4.12 -17.07 -10.86
CA PRO A 24 2.83 -16.91 -10.22
C PRO A 24 2.70 -15.45 -9.79
N ALA A 25 1.62 -14.78 -10.19
CA ALA A 25 1.34 -13.42 -9.77
C ALA A 25 1.54 -13.39 -8.25
N ALA A 26 2.54 -12.64 -7.78
CA ALA A 26 2.87 -12.58 -6.37
C ALA A 26 1.56 -12.28 -5.64
N ALA A 27 1.17 -13.16 -4.72
CA ALA A 27 -0.07 -12.96 -3.97
C ALA A 27 -0.03 -11.55 -3.39
N ALA A 28 -1.14 -10.81 -3.55
CA ALA A 28 -1.23 -9.47 -3.01
C ALA A 28 -0.87 -9.52 -1.51
N PRO A 29 -0.03 -8.60 -1.01
CA PRO A 29 0.34 -8.58 0.40
C PRO A 29 -0.92 -8.53 1.27
N THR A 30 -0.93 -9.30 2.35
CA THR A 30 -1.99 -9.22 3.35
C THR A 30 -1.66 -8.10 4.33
N LEU A 31 -2.66 -7.30 4.69
CA LEU A 31 -2.50 -6.24 5.70
C LEU A 31 -2.69 -6.76 7.13
N GLU A 32 -2.72 -8.07 7.31
CA GLU A 32 -2.86 -8.69 8.62
C GLU A 32 -1.66 -8.35 9.51
N GLY A 33 -1.91 -8.00 10.77
CA GLY A 33 -0.86 -7.59 11.71
C GLY A 33 -0.35 -6.16 11.50
N THR A 34 -0.87 -5.42 10.52
CA THR A 34 -0.64 -3.97 10.43
C THR A 34 -1.53 -3.23 11.45
N PRO A 35 -1.02 -2.19 12.12
CA PRO A 35 -1.75 -1.52 13.19
C PRO A 35 -2.95 -0.73 12.64
N GLU A 36 -3.92 -0.41 13.50
CA GLU A 36 -5.00 0.49 13.08
C GLU A 36 -4.47 1.91 12.81
N PRO A 37 -5.13 2.69 11.93
CA PRO A 37 -4.76 4.07 11.68
C PRO A 37 -4.84 4.92 12.95
N ALA A 38 -3.73 5.58 13.27
CA ALA A 38 -3.51 6.52 14.35
C ALA A 38 -2.34 7.43 13.94
N TYR A 39 -2.07 8.52 14.66
CA TYR A 39 -0.98 9.43 14.29
C TYR A 39 0.36 8.72 14.00
N ALA A 40 0.79 7.80 14.87
CA ALA A 40 2.05 7.09 14.71
C ALA A 40 2.07 6.13 13.51
N SER A 41 0.99 5.37 13.29
CA SER A 41 0.90 4.46 12.14
C SER A 41 0.69 5.22 10.82
N CYS A 42 0.03 6.37 10.85
CA CYS A 42 -0.10 7.26 9.70
C CYS A 42 1.23 7.92 9.33
N ALA A 43 2.03 8.32 10.31
CA ALA A 43 3.40 8.77 10.05
C ALA A 43 4.21 7.69 9.34
N ALA A 44 4.16 6.46 9.85
CA ALA A 44 4.82 5.31 9.22
C ALA A 44 4.34 5.06 7.78
N PHE A 45 3.03 5.13 7.53
CA PHE A 45 2.44 4.99 6.20
C PHE A 45 2.95 6.07 5.24
N TYR A 46 2.96 7.34 5.66
CA TYR A 46 3.42 8.46 4.83
C TYR A 46 4.90 8.34 4.48
N PHE A 47 5.78 8.10 5.45
CA PHE A 47 7.20 7.90 5.19
C PHE A 47 7.47 6.69 4.30
N THR A 48 6.73 5.60 4.49
CA THR A 48 6.85 4.42 3.61
C THR A 48 6.39 4.75 2.18
N SER A 49 5.31 5.52 2.04
CA SER A 49 4.72 5.90 0.75
C SER A 49 5.55 6.89 -0.05
N ALA A 50 6.46 7.63 0.60
CA ALA A 50 7.36 8.58 -0.05
C ALA A 50 8.38 7.90 -0.98
N ASN A 51 8.65 6.60 -0.79
CA ASN A 51 9.61 5.85 -1.59
C ASN A 51 9.22 5.78 -3.07
N GLY A 52 10.19 6.08 -3.94
CA GLY A 52 10.01 5.99 -5.41
C GLY A 52 9.09 7.05 -6.01
N LYS A 53 8.74 8.10 -5.25
CA LYS A 53 7.91 9.23 -5.72
C LYS A 53 8.76 10.34 -6.36
N SER A 54 8.10 11.23 -7.10
CA SER A 54 8.75 12.47 -7.56
C SER A 54 9.15 13.36 -6.38
N MET A 55 10.07 14.30 -6.57
CA MET A 55 10.52 15.19 -5.49
C MET A 55 9.35 15.92 -4.81
N LYS A 56 8.42 16.46 -5.61
CA LYS A 56 7.26 17.16 -5.07
C LYS A 56 6.38 16.24 -4.21
N GLU A 57 6.08 15.05 -4.70
CA GLU A 57 5.25 14.09 -3.97
C GLU A 57 5.96 13.55 -2.73
N TYR A 58 7.28 13.36 -2.81
CA TYR A 58 8.12 13.01 -1.67
C TYR A 58 7.99 14.06 -0.58
N ASP A 59 8.18 15.34 -0.89
CA ASP A 59 8.09 16.43 0.08
C ASP A 59 6.71 16.52 0.73
N ASP A 60 5.64 16.37 -0.07
CA ASP A 60 4.26 16.40 0.44
C ASP A 60 4.00 15.24 1.42
N LEU A 61 4.43 14.03 1.07
CA LEU A 61 4.29 12.84 1.93
C LEU A 61 5.17 12.92 3.17
N TYR A 62 6.41 13.39 3.02
CA TYR A 62 7.35 13.51 4.12
C TYR A 62 6.84 14.51 5.15
N ARG A 63 6.34 15.67 4.71
CA ARG A 63 5.73 16.67 5.59
C ARG A 63 4.50 16.12 6.31
N ALA A 64 3.64 15.37 5.62
CA ALA A 64 2.50 14.70 6.26
C ALA A 64 2.95 13.68 7.33
N GLY A 65 4.03 12.96 7.06
CA GLY A 65 4.67 12.07 8.02
C GLY A 65 5.20 12.80 9.25
N GLU A 66 5.87 13.94 9.06
CA GLU A 66 6.37 14.77 10.17
C GLU A 66 5.24 15.36 11.01
N ASP A 67 4.21 15.93 10.39
CA ASP A 67 3.05 16.50 11.08
C ASP A 67 2.40 15.45 11.98
N THR A 68 2.13 14.26 11.43
CA THR A 68 1.50 13.15 12.18
C THR A 68 2.43 12.55 13.23
N LEU A 69 3.74 12.45 13.00
CA LEU A 69 4.69 11.99 14.02
C LEU A 69 4.76 12.99 15.19
N ASN A 70 4.77 14.28 14.91
CA ASN A 70 4.79 15.32 15.94
C ASN A 70 3.51 15.31 16.78
N ALA A 71 2.34 15.09 16.17
CA ALA A 71 1.10 14.87 16.90
C ALA A 71 1.18 13.62 17.80
N ALA A 72 1.70 12.50 17.28
CA ALA A 72 1.90 11.29 18.09
C ALA A 72 2.82 11.54 19.29
N LYS A 73 3.92 12.29 19.09
CA LYS A 73 4.86 12.69 20.14
C LYS A 73 4.20 13.58 21.19
N LYS A 74 3.29 14.47 20.79
CA LYS A 74 2.54 15.34 21.72
C LYS A 74 1.53 14.54 22.55
N GLU A 75 0.81 13.60 21.93
CA GLU A 75 -0.22 12.81 22.63
C GLU A 75 0.34 11.70 23.52
N LEU A 76 1.36 10.97 23.03
CA LEU A 76 1.91 9.79 23.72
C LEU A 76 3.15 10.11 24.55
N GLY A 77 3.73 11.30 24.36
CA GLY A 77 5.09 11.63 24.79
C GLY A 77 6.12 11.27 23.72
N ARG A 78 7.20 12.05 23.66
CA ARG A 78 8.20 12.02 22.56
C ARG A 78 8.69 10.61 22.24
N ASP A 79 9.27 9.93 23.23
CA ASP A 79 9.91 8.64 23.01
C ASP A 79 8.87 7.52 22.74
N ALA A 80 7.66 7.63 23.30
CA ALA A 80 6.59 6.67 23.04
C ALA A 80 6.00 6.84 21.64
N GLY A 81 5.83 8.08 21.17
CA GLY A 81 5.39 8.37 19.80
C GLY A 81 6.37 7.86 18.75
N GLU A 82 7.68 8.04 18.97
CA GLU A 82 8.72 7.50 18.07
C GLU A 82 8.69 5.97 18.03
N ARG A 83 8.67 5.30 19.20
CA ARG A 83 8.59 3.82 19.27
C ARG A 83 7.32 3.27 18.62
N ALA A 84 6.18 3.95 18.78
CA ALA A 84 4.93 3.55 18.14
C ALA A 84 5.03 3.65 16.61
N MET A 85 5.63 4.71 16.09
CA MET A 85 5.83 4.89 14.64
C MET A 85 6.81 3.84 14.08
N GLU A 86 7.92 3.60 14.78
CA GLU A 86 8.91 2.57 14.40
C GLU A 86 8.28 1.17 14.36
N THR A 87 7.50 0.83 15.39
CA THR A 87 6.76 -0.45 15.45
C THR A 87 5.79 -0.59 14.28
N ALA A 88 5.01 0.46 14.00
CA ALA A 88 4.07 0.48 12.90
C ALA A 88 4.77 0.36 11.54
N SER A 89 5.89 1.06 11.35
CA SER A 89 6.70 0.96 10.14
C SER A 89 7.23 -0.46 9.93
N GLY A 90 7.76 -1.10 10.97
CA GLY A 90 8.21 -2.50 10.90
C GLY A 90 7.08 -3.46 10.52
N GLN A 91 5.88 -3.29 11.09
CA GLN A 91 4.71 -4.10 10.76
C GLN A 91 4.25 -3.88 9.31
N MET A 92 4.21 -2.63 8.84
CA MET A 92 3.84 -2.30 7.46
C MET A 92 4.85 -2.86 6.46
N MET A 93 6.15 -2.66 6.70
CA MET A 93 7.21 -3.18 5.85
C MET A 93 7.15 -4.71 5.78
N LYS A 94 6.90 -5.40 6.89
CA LYS A 94 6.70 -6.84 6.89
C LYS A 94 5.48 -7.25 6.05
N ALA A 95 4.36 -6.54 6.19
CA ALA A 95 3.14 -6.82 5.43
C ALA A 95 3.36 -6.68 3.91
N ILE A 96 4.14 -5.70 3.47
CA ILE A 96 4.52 -5.54 2.06
C ILE A 96 5.76 -6.33 1.65
N ASN A 97 6.18 -7.32 2.45
CA ASN A 97 7.37 -8.15 2.24
C ASN A 97 8.63 -7.31 1.93
N HIS A 98 8.79 -6.20 2.63
CA HIS A 98 9.86 -5.21 2.48
C HIS A 98 10.01 -4.65 1.05
N ASN A 99 8.97 -4.78 0.22
CA ASN A 99 8.99 -4.32 -1.16
C ASN A 99 8.10 -3.08 -1.31
N TRP A 100 8.75 -1.92 -1.42
CA TRP A 100 8.08 -0.63 -1.56
C TRP A 100 7.14 -0.55 -2.76
N ARG A 101 7.32 -1.39 -3.79
CA ARG A 101 6.39 -1.45 -4.94
C ARG A 101 4.98 -1.89 -4.53
N PHE A 102 4.85 -2.52 -3.37
CA PHE A 102 3.58 -2.94 -2.79
C PHE A 102 2.99 -1.92 -1.81
N VAL A 103 3.55 -0.72 -1.69
CA VAL A 103 3.04 0.31 -0.76
C VAL A 103 1.60 0.74 -1.08
N ASP A 104 1.19 0.65 -2.36
CA ASP A 104 -0.20 0.93 -2.74
C ASP A 104 -1.21 -0.03 -2.10
N ALA A 105 -0.77 -1.24 -1.71
CA ALA A 105 -1.60 -2.14 -0.93
C ALA A 105 -1.94 -1.57 0.45
N LEU A 106 -0.97 -0.91 1.12
CA LEU A 106 -1.22 -0.19 2.38
C LEU A 106 -2.26 0.92 2.16
N GLY A 107 -2.26 1.54 0.98
CA GLY A 107 -3.21 2.60 0.61
C GLY A 107 -4.68 2.20 0.78
N THR A 108 -5.03 0.93 0.66
CA THR A 108 -6.41 0.44 0.87
C THR A 108 -6.92 0.63 2.30
N LYS A 109 -6.02 0.53 3.30
CA LYS A 109 -6.33 0.71 4.72
C LYS A 109 -6.04 2.12 5.21
N TYR A 110 -4.95 2.72 4.75
CA TYR A 110 -4.40 3.93 5.38
C TYR A 110 -4.75 5.23 4.67
N ARG A 111 -5.00 5.25 3.34
CA ARG A 111 -5.05 6.50 2.58
C ARG A 111 -6.11 7.48 3.08
N MET A 112 -7.35 7.01 3.27
CA MET A 112 -8.43 7.87 3.77
C MET A 112 -8.27 8.21 5.26
N PRO A 113 -8.12 7.24 6.18
CA PRO A 113 -7.98 7.56 7.60
C PRO A 113 -6.78 8.46 7.89
N CYS A 114 -5.64 8.24 7.23
CA CYS A 114 -4.45 9.04 7.50
C CYS A 114 -4.55 10.47 6.97
N ALA A 115 -5.33 10.72 5.92
CA ALA A 115 -5.64 12.09 5.52
C ALA A 115 -6.40 12.84 6.63
N GLU A 116 -7.35 12.18 7.30
CA GLU A 116 -8.08 12.79 8.43
C GLU A 116 -7.17 13.04 9.64
N PHE A 117 -6.29 12.08 9.97
CA PHE A 117 -5.27 12.28 11.00
C PHE A 117 -4.29 13.40 10.63
N HIS A 118 -3.89 13.55 9.37
CA HIS A 118 -3.01 14.63 8.95
C HIS A 118 -3.65 16.00 9.15
N GLU A 119 -4.91 16.18 8.77
CA GLU A 119 -5.61 17.45 9.01
C GLU A 119 -5.74 17.78 10.51
N ARG A 120 -6.02 16.77 11.34
CA ARG A 120 -6.04 16.95 12.80
C ARG A 120 -4.66 17.25 13.39
N ALA A 121 -3.61 16.63 12.85
CA ALA A 121 -2.24 16.82 13.33
C ALA A 121 -1.80 18.29 13.21
N LYS A 122 -2.16 18.95 12.11
CA LYS A 122 -1.88 20.39 11.90
C LYS A 122 -2.48 21.28 12.99
N ALA A 123 -3.64 20.91 13.53
CA ALA A 123 -4.26 21.65 14.63
C ALA A 123 -3.56 21.35 15.97
N VAL A 124 -3.19 20.08 16.19
CA VAL A 124 -2.51 19.64 17.43
C VAL A 124 -1.13 20.26 17.57
N THR A 125 -0.38 20.47 16.49
CA THR A 125 1.00 20.99 16.55
C THR A 125 1.10 22.52 16.48
N ALA A 126 -0.02 23.22 16.26
CA ALA A 126 -0.07 24.69 16.20
C ALA A 126 -0.17 25.37 17.58
N GLU A 127 -0.41 24.59 18.65
CA GLU A 127 -0.43 25.07 20.05
C GLU A 127 0.88 24.75 20.78
#